data_AF-A0AAJ2G9M2-F1
#
_entry.id   AF-A0AAJ2G9M2-F1
#
_cell.length_a   1.000
_cell.length_b   1.000
_cell.length_c   1.000
_cell.angle_alpha   90.00
_cell.angle_beta   90.00
_cell.angle_gamma   90.00
#
_symmetry.space_group_name_H-M   'P 1'
#
loop_
_entity.id
_entity.type
_entity.pdbx_description
1 polymer ?
#
loop_
_entity_poly.entity_id
_entity_poly.type
_entity_poly.pdbx_seq_one_letter_code
_entity_poly.pdbx_strand_id
1 'polypeptide(L)'
;MKPVDVLASGLIASKTGIHVVFCLTFVAIFSIPVVLSGNEGIGFAALCCCLYILFSTYLGRWLGKLIASQNVNWPVALGALAVFTAWTVLGTIGAGLLFKGDYCNHFGQYLAISFPLVALFAFLGVSVSLVRGSLVRQINDANLRQQQKQSELELLIAQLSPHFLFNTLNNIYGLSITQHSRVPDLLLKLSELLRYSLYQTRQPFIPVYKEITYIKNYIHFERIQTDAKICFEEQIEEVADSNLLIAPMLLIVFVENAFKHSRHAQSGSPAIRVKLNVRDSWLHFEVCNTCPAAIPRSKELPDSSGMGLNHTLRRLELIYGNNFRYHAEKQGDEYKMKLALKMKTP
;
A
#
# COMPACT_ATOMS: atom_id res chain seq x y z
N MET A 1 -18.40 40.98 -3.37
CA MET A 1 -19.11 39.70 -3.19
C MET A 1 -20.21 39.90 -2.17
N LYS A 2 -21.46 39.59 -2.50
CA LYS A 2 -22.59 39.89 -1.61
C LYS A 2 -22.56 38.92 -0.42
N PRO A 3 -23.00 39.32 0.79
CA PRO A 3 -22.99 38.46 1.99
C PRO A 3 -23.75 37.14 1.81
N VAL A 4 -24.66 37.07 0.83
CA VAL A 4 -25.39 35.87 0.42
C VAL A 4 -24.48 34.79 -0.18
N ASP A 5 -23.42 35.17 -0.90
CA ASP A 5 -22.52 34.23 -1.59
C ASP A 5 -21.59 33.49 -0.60
N VAL A 6 -21.22 34.16 0.49
CA VAL A 6 -20.37 33.60 1.56
C VAL A 6 -21.15 32.61 2.43
N LEU A 7 -22.42 32.91 2.72
CA LEU A 7 -23.30 31.99 3.46
C LEU A 7 -23.67 30.76 2.63
N ALA A 8 -23.94 30.93 1.33
CA ALA A 8 -24.25 29.82 0.43
C ALA A 8 -23.06 28.86 0.25
N SER A 9 -21.85 29.39 0.08
CA SER A 9 -20.63 28.58 -0.03
C SER A 9 -20.29 27.84 1.28
N GLY A 10 -20.48 28.47 2.44
CA GLY A 10 -20.32 27.83 3.75
C GLY A 10 -21.33 26.71 4.03
N LEU A 11 -22.59 26.89 3.60
CA LEU A 11 -23.61 25.84 3.74
C LEU A 11 -23.30 24.62 2.87
N ILE A 12 -22.90 24.81 1.61
CA ILE A 12 -22.61 23.71 0.68
C ILE A 12 -21.34 22.94 1.08
N ALA A 13 -20.40 23.58 1.79
CA ALA A 13 -19.18 22.95 2.26
C ALA A 13 -19.40 21.91 3.39
N SER A 14 -20.50 22.00 4.13
CA SER A 14 -20.80 21.09 5.25
C SER A 14 -21.77 19.98 4.85
N LYS A 15 -21.53 18.74 5.33
CA LYS A 15 -22.43 17.60 5.09
C LYS A 15 -23.87 17.87 5.55
N THR A 16 -24.04 18.65 6.62
CA THR A 16 -25.33 19.08 7.16
C THR A 16 -25.97 20.17 6.32
N GLY A 17 -25.20 21.13 5.81
CA GLY A 17 -25.73 22.21 5.00
C GLY A 17 -26.24 21.75 3.64
N ILE A 18 -25.63 20.73 3.01
CA ILE A 18 -26.19 20.09 1.80
C ILE A 18 -27.59 19.51 2.07
N HIS A 19 -27.78 18.88 3.24
CA HIS A 19 -29.08 18.33 3.63
C HIS A 19 -30.12 19.43 3.89
N VAL A 20 -29.73 20.54 4.51
CA VAL A 20 -30.60 21.71 4.74
C VAL A 20 -31.02 22.34 3.41
N VAL A 21 -30.07 22.56 2.50
CA VAL A 21 -30.36 23.10 1.16
C VAL A 21 -31.32 22.18 0.41
N PHE A 22 -31.09 20.86 0.43
CA PHE A 22 -32.00 19.88 -0.19
C PHE A 22 -33.43 19.94 0.39
N CYS A 23 -33.57 20.02 1.71
CA CYS A 23 -34.89 20.12 2.34
C CYS A 23 -35.61 21.42 1.96
N LEU A 24 -34.88 22.55 1.96
CA LEU A 24 -35.42 23.85 1.59
C LEU A 24 -35.83 23.91 0.13
N THR A 25 -35.01 23.38 -0.79
CA THR A 25 -35.35 23.33 -2.22
C THR A 25 -36.53 22.39 -2.48
N PHE A 26 -36.58 21.24 -1.79
CA PHE A 26 -37.70 20.31 -1.90
C PHE A 26 -39.02 20.96 -1.46
N VAL A 27 -39.05 21.59 -0.27
CA VAL A 27 -40.25 22.31 0.20
C VAL A 27 -40.59 23.43 -0.78
N ALA A 28 -39.61 24.23 -1.22
CA ALA A 28 -39.85 25.33 -2.16
C ALA A 28 -40.51 24.87 -3.47
N ILE A 29 -40.03 23.77 -4.07
CA ILE A 29 -40.55 23.25 -5.34
C ILE A 29 -41.99 22.76 -5.20
N PHE A 30 -42.31 22.08 -4.10
CA PHE A 30 -43.60 21.38 -3.97
C PHE A 30 -44.68 22.16 -3.21
N SER A 31 -44.32 23.09 -2.31
CA SER A 31 -45.31 23.85 -1.53
C SER A 31 -45.58 25.26 -2.07
N ILE A 32 -44.57 25.97 -2.60
CA ILE A 32 -44.74 27.37 -3.02
C ILE A 32 -45.77 27.53 -4.16
N PRO A 33 -45.76 26.72 -5.23
CA PRO A 33 -46.77 26.84 -6.29
C PRO A 33 -48.20 26.66 -5.78
N VAL A 34 -48.38 25.78 -4.79
CA VAL A 34 -49.69 25.49 -4.18
C VAL A 34 -50.15 26.65 -3.30
N VAL A 35 -49.24 27.25 -2.52
CA VAL A 35 -49.54 28.43 -1.71
C VAL A 35 -49.90 29.63 -2.60
N LEU A 36 -49.20 29.81 -3.72
CA LEU A 36 -49.46 30.89 -4.68
C LEU A 36 -50.80 30.75 -5.43
N SER A 37 -51.43 29.56 -5.40
CA SER A 37 -52.75 29.34 -6.00
C SER A 37 -53.90 30.04 -5.27
N GLY A 38 -53.65 30.67 -4.11
CA GLY A 38 -54.61 31.50 -3.38
C GLY A 38 -55.59 30.74 -2.48
N ASN A 39 -55.47 29.41 -2.37
CA ASN A 39 -56.27 28.61 -1.45
C ASN A 39 -55.47 28.29 -0.17
N GLU A 40 -55.66 29.09 0.88
CA GLU A 40 -54.89 29.02 2.12
C GLU A 40 -54.89 27.63 2.77
N GLY A 41 -56.02 26.90 2.71
CA GLY A 41 -56.14 25.55 3.27
C GLY A 41 -55.31 24.50 2.53
N ILE A 42 -55.23 24.60 1.19
CA ILE A 42 -54.48 23.65 0.36
C ILE A 42 -52.96 23.93 0.46
N GLY A 43 -52.57 25.21 0.54
CA GLY A 43 -51.18 25.61 0.73
C GLY A 43 -50.57 25.05 2.03
N PHE A 44 -51.31 25.16 3.14
CA PHE A 44 -50.88 24.59 4.42
C PHE A 44 -50.75 23.05 4.37
N ALA A 45 -51.74 22.37 3.78
CA ALA A 45 -51.70 20.92 3.62
C ALA A 45 -50.50 20.45 2.79
N ALA A 46 -50.16 21.16 1.71
CA ALA A 46 -49.00 20.85 0.86
C ALA A 46 -47.67 20.94 1.62
N LEU A 47 -47.51 21.94 2.49
CA LEU A 47 -46.31 22.08 3.33
C LEU A 47 -46.19 20.91 4.31
N CYS A 48 -47.30 20.55 4.99
CA CYS A 48 -47.33 19.40 5.90
C CYS A 48 -46.97 18.10 5.17
N CYS A 49 -47.49 17.87 3.96
CA CYS A 49 -47.13 16.72 3.14
C CYS A 49 -45.64 16.69 2.78
N CYS A 50 -45.04 17.83 2.44
CA CYS A 50 -43.61 17.91 2.13
C CYS A 50 -42.75 17.55 3.34
N LEU A 51 -43.08 18.08 4.53
CA LEU A 51 -42.39 17.73 5.77
C LEU A 51 -42.57 16.25 6.11
N TYR A 52 -43.76 15.70 5.86
CA TYR A 52 -44.06 14.30 6.10
C TYR A 52 -43.22 13.37 5.21
N ILE A 53 -43.11 13.69 3.92
CA ILE A 53 -42.28 12.97 2.96
C ILE A 53 -40.81 13.05 3.35
N LEU A 54 -40.32 14.26 3.65
CA LEU A 54 -38.92 14.45 4.05
C LEU A 54 -38.60 13.61 5.29
N PHE A 55 -39.40 13.69 6.34
CA PHE A 55 -39.16 12.89 7.54
C PHE A 55 -39.19 11.39 7.24
N SER A 56 -40.11 10.91 6.40
CA SER A 56 -40.17 9.51 5.97
C SER A 56 -38.88 9.07 5.24
N THR A 57 -38.33 9.91 4.36
CA THR A 57 -37.05 9.62 3.69
C THR A 57 -35.85 9.62 4.66
N TYR A 58 -35.81 10.53 5.63
CA TYR A 58 -34.73 10.57 6.62
C TYR A 58 -34.83 9.44 7.64
N LEU A 59 -36.05 9.01 8.00
CA LEU A 59 -36.29 7.81 8.80
C LEU A 59 -35.79 6.57 8.06
N GLY A 60 -36.11 6.44 6.78
CA GLY A 60 -35.56 5.40 5.91
C GLY A 60 -34.03 5.42 5.84
N ARG A 61 -33.42 6.59 5.68
CA ARG A 61 -31.97 6.75 5.65
C ARG A 61 -31.32 6.37 7.00
N TRP A 62 -31.97 6.69 8.12
CA TRP A 62 -31.52 6.27 9.44
C TRP A 62 -31.58 4.74 9.59
N LEU A 63 -32.69 4.12 9.19
CA LEU A 63 -32.85 2.65 9.15
C LEU A 63 -31.77 2.01 8.26
N GLY A 64 -31.51 2.54 7.08
CA GLY A 64 -30.49 2.01 6.17
C GLY A 64 -29.08 2.07 6.75
N LYS A 65 -28.75 3.10 7.54
CA LYS A 65 -27.47 3.15 8.28
C LYS A 65 -27.41 2.13 9.41
N LEU A 66 -28.52 1.93 10.12
CA LEU A 66 -28.64 0.96 11.21
C LEU A 66 -28.45 -0.48 10.70
N ILE A 67 -29.05 -0.79 9.55
CA ILE A 67 -28.86 -2.08 8.86
C ILE A 67 -27.41 -2.22 8.39
N ALA A 68 -26.84 -1.17 7.79
CA ALA A 68 -25.47 -1.19 7.28
C ALA A 68 -24.40 -1.33 8.37
N SER A 69 -24.66 -0.89 9.59
CA SER A 69 -23.73 -1.00 10.72
C SER A 69 -23.64 -2.40 11.32
N GLN A 70 -24.48 -3.35 10.86
CA GLN A 70 -24.55 -4.74 11.36
C GLN A 70 -24.77 -4.86 12.88
N ASN A 71 -25.22 -3.78 13.53
CA ASN A 71 -25.39 -3.69 14.98
C ASN A 71 -26.88 -3.78 15.39
N VAL A 72 -27.69 -4.47 14.58
CA VAL A 72 -29.14 -4.57 14.77
C VAL A 72 -29.46 -5.73 15.71
N ASN A 73 -29.70 -5.39 16.98
CA ASN A 73 -30.25 -6.34 17.96
C ASN A 73 -31.79 -6.29 17.97
N TRP A 74 -32.45 -7.35 18.45
CA TRP A 74 -33.91 -7.41 18.62
C TRP A 74 -34.56 -6.16 19.26
N PRO A 75 -34.03 -5.57 20.37
CA PRO A 75 -34.62 -4.34 20.93
C PRO A 75 -34.51 -3.13 20.00
N VAL A 76 -33.44 -3.04 19.22
CA VAL A 76 -33.23 -1.96 18.25
C VAL A 76 -34.20 -2.12 17.07
N ALA A 77 -34.44 -3.35 16.62
CA ALA A 77 -35.43 -3.66 15.58
C ALA A 77 -36.86 -3.34 16.04
N LEU A 78 -37.21 -3.70 17.28
CA LEU A 78 -38.52 -3.37 17.88
C LEU A 78 -38.71 -1.85 18.01
N GLY A 79 -37.69 -1.12 18.46
CA GLY A 79 -37.72 0.34 18.53
C GLY A 79 -37.90 0.99 17.15
N ALA A 80 -37.17 0.51 16.14
CA ALA A 80 -37.30 0.96 14.76
C ALA A 80 -38.71 0.72 14.19
N LEU A 81 -39.29 -0.45 14.47
CA LEU A 81 -40.66 -0.77 14.09
C LEU A 81 -41.67 0.15 14.79
N ALA A 82 -41.51 0.39 16.09
CA ALA A 82 -42.38 1.27 16.87
C ALA A 82 -42.36 2.72 16.36
N VAL A 83 -41.17 3.24 15.98
CA VAL A 83 -41.04 4.57 15.37
C VAL A 83 -41.74 4.62 14.01
N PHE A 84 -41.57 3.58 13.18
CA PHE A 84 -42.24 3.51 11.88
C PHE A 84 -43.77 3.49 12.03
N THR A 85 -44.31 2.67 12.95
CA THR A 85 -45.75 2.59 13.22
C THR A 85 -46.30 3.87 13.80
N ALA A 86 -45.59 4.51 14.74
CA ALA A 86 -46.02 5.79 15.32
C ALA A 86 -46.06 6.88 14.24
N TRP A 87 -45.06 6.91 13.36
CA TRP A 87 -45.01 7.87 12.26
C TRP A 87 -46.14 7.69 11.25
N THR A 88 -46.49 6.44 10.90
CA THR A 88 -47.62 6.16 10.00
C THR A 88 -48.96 6.57 10.61
N VAL A 89 -49.18 6.30 11.91
CA VAL A 89 -50.39 6.74 12.62
C VAL A 89 -50.46 8.28 12.68
N LEU A 90 -49.37 8.98 12.97
CA LEU A 90 -49.33 10.44 12.93
C LEU A 90 -49.71 11.00 11.54
N GLY A 91 -49.23 10.36 10.46
CA GLY A 91 -49.63 10.71 9.10
C GLY A 91 -51.11 10.50 8.82
N THR A 92 -51.72 9.42 9.33
CA THR A 92 -53.17 9.20 9.18
C THR A 92 -54.01 10.26 9.87
N ILE A 93 -53.62 10.65 11.09
CA ILE A 93 -54.29 11.71 11.85
C ILE A 93 -54.14 13.05 11.13
N GLY A 94 -52.92 13.37 10.69
CA GLY A 94 -52.63 14.59 9.93
C GLY A 94 -53.44 14.68 8.63
N ALA A 95 -53.54 13.59 7.88
CA ALA A 95 -54.36 13.55 6.66
C ALA A 95 -55.84 13.79 6.96
N GLY A 96 -56.40 13.16 7.99
CA GLY A 96 -57.80 13.37 8.38
C GLY A 96 -58.10 14.80 8.82
N LEU A 97 -57.20 15.44 9.58
CA LEU A 97 -57.34 16.83 10.02
C LEU A 97 -57.25 17.83 8.86
N LEU A 98 -56.35 17.59 7.89
CA LEU A 98 -56.11 18.51 6.78
C LEU A 98 -57.21 18.44 5.71
N PHE A 99 -57.74 17.26 5.41
CA PHE A 99 -58.70 17.07 4.32
C PHE A 99 -60.18 17.19 4.73
N LYS A 100 -60.47 17.75 5.93
CA LYS A 100 -61.83 18.02 6.47
C LYS A 100 -62.84 16.87 6.23
N GLY A 101 -62.38 15.63 6.39
CA GLY A 101 -63.24 14.45 6.31
C GLY A 101 -63.74 14.02 7.69
N ASP A 102 -64.85 13.29 7.73
CA ASP A 102 -65.34 12.64 8.94
C ASP A 102 -64.34 11.56 9.38
N TYR A 103 -63.39 11.97 10.23
CA TYR A 103 -62.17 11.23 10.60
C TYR A 103 -62.50 9.82 11.11
N CYS A 104 -63.51 9.72 11.98
CA CYS A 104 -63.90 8.46 12.59
C CYS A 104 -64.41 7.44 11.56
N ASN A 105 -65.06 7.92 10.50
CA ASN A 105 -65.66 7.05 9.48
C ASN A 105 -64.71 6.74 8.31
N HIS A 106 -63.63 7.50 8.13
CA HIS A 106 -62.69 7.36 7.00
C HIS A 106 -61.25 6.99 7.41
N PHE A 107 -60.98 6.71 8.69
CA PHE A 107 -59.65 6.36 9.20
C PHE A 107 -58.95 5.26 8.38
N GLY A 108 -59.68 4.19 8.03
CA GLY A 108 -59.14 3.08 7.24
C GLY A 108 -58.65 3.50 5.84
N GLN A 109 -59.31 4.47 5.20
CA GLN A 109 -58.90 4.99 3.89
C GLN A 109 -57.65 5.85 3.99
N TYR A 110 -57.55 6.69 5.03
CA TYR A 110 -56.34 7.48 5.29
C TYR A 110 -55.14 6.59 5.63
N LEU A 111 -55.34 5.51 6.38
CA LEU A 111 -54.30 4.51 6.66
C LEU A 111 -53.85 3.78 5.40
N ALA A 112 -54.78 3.40 4.53
CA ALA A 112 -54.49 2.73 3.26
C ALA A 112 -53.65 3.61 2.31
N ILE A 113 -53.72 4.93 2.43
CA ILE A 113 -52.91 5.87 1.63
C ILE A 113 -51.58 6.22 2.33
N SER A 114 -51.60 6.49 3.64
CA SER A 114 -50.41 6.95 4.36
C SER A 114 -49.34 5.86 4.51
N PHE A 115 -49.76 4.60 4.72
CA PHE A 115 -48.85 3.47 4.88
C PHE A 115 -47.97 3.23 3.65
N PRO A 116 -48.49 3.03 2.42
CA PRO A 116 -47.66 2.82 1.24
C PRO A 116 -46.80 4.04 0.93
N LEU A 117 -47.27 5.26 1.22
CA LEU A 117 -46.49 6.48 1.02
C LEU A 117 -45.26 6.53 1.95
N VAL A 118 -45.43 6.25 3.25
CA VAL A 118 -44.29 6.17 4.19
C VAL A 118 -43.35 5.04 3.80
N ALA A 119 -43.90 3.86 3.48
CA ALA A 119 -43.11 2.71 3.09
C ALA A 119 -42.24 3.00 1.86
N LEU A 120 -42.81 3.66 0.84
CA LEU A 120 -42.09 4.05 -0.38
C LEU A 120 -40.93 5.00 -0.08
N PHE A 121 -41.18 6.09 0.66
CA PHE A 121 -40.13 7.09 0.94
C PHE A 121 -39.10 6.58 1.94
N ALA A 122 -39.50 5.77 2.92
CA ALA A 122 -38.58 5.07 3.80
C ALA A 122 -37.69 4.10 3.00
N PHE A 123 -38.28 3.32 2.08
CA PHE A 123 -37.53 2.42 1.20
C PHE A 123 -36.51 3.15 0.32
N LEU A 124 -36.89 4.29 -0.27
CA LEU A 124 -35.96 5.16 -1.01
C LEU A 124 -34.80 5.62 -0.11
N GLY A 125 -35.10 6.06 1.11
CA GLY A 125 -34.09 6.46 2.09
C GLY A 125 -33.12 5.34 2.46
N VAL A 126 -33.64 4.13 2.71
CA VAL A 126 -32.84 2.92 2.97
C VAL A 126 -31.93 2.62 1.80
N SER A 127 -32.50 2.57 0.58
CA SER A 127 -31.80 2.24 -0.66
C SER A 127 -30.62 3.19 -0.90
N VAL A 128 -30.84 4.50 -0.80
CA VAL A 128 -29.78 5.52 -0.93
C VAL A 128 -28.68 5.32 0.11
N SER A 129 -29.04 5.01 1.35
CA SER A 129 -28.06 4.77 2.42
C SER A 129 -27.19 3.55 2.14
N LEU A 130 -27.80 2.44 1.70
CA LEU A 130 -27.09 1.20 1.39
C LEU A 130 -26.16 1.36 0.19
N VAL A 131 -26.66 1.93 -0.92
CA VAL A 131 -25.86 2.18 -2.13
C VAL A 131 -24.68 3.11 -1.85
N ARG A 132 -24.92 4.20 -1.11
CA ARG A 132 -23.82 5.10 -0.72
C ARG A 132 -22.82 4.40 0.20
N GLY A 133 -23.30 3.58 1.12
CA GLY A 133 -22.47 2.78 2.01
C GLY A 133 -21.57 1.81 1.24
N SER A 134 -22.13 1.09 0.26
CA SER A 134 -21.36 0.15 -0.56
C SER A 134 -20.34 0.84 -1.45
N LEU A 135 -20.70 1.98 -2.07
CA LEU A 135 -19.77 2.76 -2.89
C LEU A 135 -18.57 3.28 -2.08
N VAL A 136 -18.84 3.83 -0.90
CA VAL A 136 -17.76 4.31 -0.01
C VAL A 136 -16.85 3.16 0.42
N ARG A 137 -17.41 1.98 0.73
CA ARG A 137 -16.62 0.78 1.03
C ARG A 137 -15.74 0.37 -0.16
N GLN A 138 -16.30 0.30 -1.36
CA GLN A 138 -15.54 -0.05 -2.58
C GLN A 138 -14.38 0.92 -2.84
N ILE A 139 -14.61 2.23 -2.68
CA ILE A 139 -13.56 3.25 -2.86
C ILE A 139 -12.47 3.08 -1.81
N ASN A 140 -12.84 2.87 -0.55
CA ASN A 140 -11.87 2.65 0.53
C ASN A 140 -11.05 1.37 0.29
N ASP A 141 -11.70 0.28 -0.13
CA ASP A 141 -11.03 -0.98 -0.45
C ASP A 141 -10.07 -0.82 -1.65
N ALA A 142 -10.48 -0.08 -2.68
CA ALA A 142 -9.62 0.23 -3.83
C ALA A 142 -8.39 1.06 -3.41
N ASN A 143 -8.59 2.09 -2.58
CA ASN A 143 -7.51 2.92 -2.06
C ASN A 143 -6.54 2.10 -1.20
N LEU A 144 -7.05 1.22 -0.33
CA LEU A 144 -6.23 0.35 0.50
C LEU A 144 -5.40 -0.63 -0.35
N ARG A 145 -6.01 -1.25 -1.36
CA ARG A 145 -5.29 -2.12 -2.32
C ARG A 145 -4.21 -1.36 -3.08
N GLN A 146 -4.47 -0.11 -3.46
CA GLN A 146 -3.49 0.73 -4.12
C GLN A 146 -2.31 1.05 -3.19
N GLN A 147 -2.58 1.42 -1.94
CA GLN A 147 -1.55 1.65 -0.92
C GLN A 147 -0.71 0.40 -0.68
N GLN A 148 -1.34 -0.77 -0.57
CA GLN A 148 -0.63 -2.05 -0.43
C GLN A 148 0.31 -2.31 -1.61
N LYS A 149 -0.17 -2.18 -2.85
CA LYS A 149 0.66 -2.35 -4.05
C LYS A 149 1.82 -1.36 -4.10
N GLN A 150 1.58 -0.12 -3.70
CA GLN A 150 2.62 0.91 -3.64
C GLN A 150 3.68 0.55 -2.60
N SER A 151 3.29 0.10 -1.41
CA SER A 151 4.23 -0.36 -0.39
C SER A 151 5.00 -1.61 -0.80
N GLU A 152 4.35 -2.58 -1.46
CA GLU A 152 5.04 -3.74 -2.03
C GLU A 152 6.08 -3.33 -3.08
N LEU A 153 5.72 -2.39 -3.96
CA LEU A 153 6.64 -1.83 -4.95
C LEU A 153 7.82 -1.11 -4.29
N GLU A 154 7.57 -0.28 -3.27
CA GLU A 154 8.62 0.42 -2.52
C GLU A 154 9.55 -0.56 -1.80
N LEU A 155 9.03 -1.63 -1.22
CA LEU A 155 9.84 -2.70 -0.64
C LEU A 155 10.71 -3.40 -1.70
N LEU A 156 10.16 -3.64 -2.89
CA LEU A 156 10.90 -4.21 -4.02
C LEU A 156 11.99 -3.25 -4.51
N ILE A 157 11.70 -1.96 -4.63
CA ILE A 157 12.67 -0.93 -5.01
C ILE A 157 13.74 -0.78 -3.93
N ALA A 158 13.39 -0.86 -2.65
CA ALA A 158 14.33 -0.77 -1.54
C ALA A 158 15.30 -1.96 -1.47
N GLN A 159 14.92 -3.12 -2.02
CA GLN A 159 15.84 -4.25 -2.20
C GLN A 159 16.92 -3.97 -3.26
N LEU A 160 16.64 -3.06 -4.20
CA LEU A 160 17.67 -2.52 -5.09
C LEU A 160 18.39 -1.40 -4.33
N SER A 161 19.71 -1.48 -4.14
CA SER A 161 20.48 -0.38 -3.56
C SER A 161 20.36 0.86 -4.46
N PRO A 162 19.58 1.90 -4.11
CA PRO A 162 19.34 3.01 -5.03
C PRO A 162 20.64 3.75 -5.31
N HIS A 163 21.51 3.82 -4.31
CA HIS A 163 22.87 4.34 -4.43
C HIS A 163 23.72 3.55 -5.44
N PHE A 164 23.64 2.22 -5.44
CA PHE A 164 24.31 1.40 -6.47
C PHE A 164 23.79 1.75 -7.86
N LEU A 165 22.46 1.87 -8.03
CA LEU A 165 21.85 2.20 -9.32
C LEU A 165 22.29 3.58 -9.82
N PHE A 166 22.23 4.61 -8.98
CA PHE A 166 22.66 5.97 -9.33
C PHE A 166 24.15 6.02 -9.69
N ASN A 167 25.01 5.41 -8.89
CA ASN A 167 26.45 5.36 -9.19
C ASN A 167 26.74 4.62 -10.49
N THR A 168 26.02 3.53 -10.71
CA THR A 168 26.17 2.73 -11.92
C THR A 168 25.77 3.53 -13.16
N LEU A 169 24.63 4.22 -13.12
CA LEU A 169 24.18 5.07 -14.23
C LEU A 169 25.16 6.23 -14.49
N ASN A 170 25.68 6.87 -13.45
CA ASN A 170 26.69 7.93 -13.58
C ASN A 170 28.00 7.41 -14.21
N ASN A 171 28.45 6.22 -13.81
CA ASN A 171 29.64 5.59 -14.41
C ASN A 171 29.40 5.23 -15.88
N ILE A 172 28.24 4.67 -16.22
CA ILE A 172 27.87 4.37 -17.60
C ILE A 172 27.81 5.66 -18.43
N TYR A 173 27.28 6.76 -17.89
CA TYR A 173 27.30 8.06 -18.54
C TYR A 173 28.74 8.54 -18.80
N GLY A 174 29.63 8.47 -17.81
CA GLY A 174 31.05 8.80 -17.99
C GLY A 174 31.72 7.94 -19.07
N LEU A 175 31.46 6.63 -19.05
CA LEU A 175 31.95 5.69 -20.07
C LEU A 175 31.32 5.93 -21.45
N SER A 176 30.11 6.48 -21.53
CA SER A 176 29.50 6.84 -22.82
C SER A 176 30.24 7.96 -23.54
N ILE A 177 30.91 8.82 -22.77
CA ILE A 177 31.72 9.92 -23.30
C ILE A 177 33.13 9.42 -23.66
N THR A 178 33.73 8.53 -22.86
CA THR A 178 35.14 8.13 -23.01
C THR A 178 35.35 6.78 -23.72
N GLN A 179 34.39 5.86 -23.65
CA GLN A 179 34.48 4.46 -24.09
C GLN A 179 33.11 3.93 -24.62
N HIS A 180 32.48 4.69 -25.53
CA HIS A 180 31.12 4.42 -26.03
C HIS A 180 30.84 2.99 -26.52
N SER A 181 31.86 2.25 -27.00
CA SER A 181 31.69 0.89 -27.54
C SER A 181 31.36 -0.14 -26.46
N ARG A 182 31.65 0.15 -25.18
CA ARG A 182 31.39 -0.75 -24.05
C ARG A 182 30.01 -0.54 -23.40
N VAL A 183 29.33 0.56 -23.72
CA VAL A 183 28.05 0.94 -23.09
C VAL A 183 26.92 -0.05 -23.34
N PRO A 184 26.70 -0.57 -24.57
CA PRO A 184 25.61 -1.52 -24.81
C PRO A 184 25.71 -2.79 -23.96
N ASP A 185 26.91 -3.38 -23.88
CA ASP A 185 27.17 -4.58 -23.08
C ASP A 185 26.99 -4.32 -21.58
N LEU A 186 27.39 -3.14 -21.11
CA LEU A 186 27.20 -2.73 -19.71
C LEU A 186 25.72 -2.55 -19.35
N LEU A 187 24.93 -1.93 -20.23
CA LEU A 187 23.50 -1.78 -20.04
C LEU A 187 22.79 -3.15 -20.03
N LEU A 188 23.19 -4.06 -20.91
CA LEU A 188 22.66 -5.42 -20.92
C LEU A 188 22.94 -6.14 -19.59
N LYS A 189 24.20 -6.12 -19.11
CA LYS A 189 24.58 -6.74 -17.83
C LYS A 189 23.88 -6.11 -16.62
N LEU A 190 23.72 -4.79 -16.60
CA LEU A 190 22.93 -4.10 -15.58
C LEU A 190 21.48 -4.59 -15.59
N SER A 191 20.88 -4.74 -16.76
CA SER A 191 19.50 -5.23 -16.89
C SER A 191 19.34 -6.67 -16.36
N GLU A 192 20.35 -7.52 -16.55
CA GLU A 192 20.38 -8.90 -16.02
C GLU A 192 20.48 -8.91 -14.50
N LEU A 193 21.35 -8.07 -13.92
CA LEU A 193 21.50 -7.93 -12.46
C LEU A 193 20.19 -7.47 -11.82
N LEU A 194 19.55 -6.44 -12.38
CA LEU A 194 18.26 -5.92 -11.90
C LEU A 194 17.15 -6.97 -12.02
N ARG A 195 17.09 -7.68 -13.16
CA ARG A 195 16.10 -8.75 -13.36
C ARG A 195 16.27 -9.85 -12.32
N TYR A 196 17.49 -10.30 -12.08
CA TYR A 196 17.73 -11.35 -11.08
C TYR A 196 17.31 -10.88 -9.68
N SER A 197 17.68 -9.66 -9.28
CA SER A 197 17.32 -9.08 -7.99
C SER A 197 15.80 -8.91 -7.78
N LEU A 198 15.04 -8.67 -8.85
CA LEU A 198 13.58 -8.47 -8.77
C LEU A 198 12.76 -9.77 -8.79
N TYR A 199 13.26 -10.81 -9.46
CA TYR A 199 12.47 -12.03 -9.70
C TYR A 199 12.91 -13.23 -8.84
N GLN A 200 14.21 -13.41 -8.57
CA GLN A 200 14.70 -14.57 -7.82
C GLN A 200 14.55 -14.41 -6.30
N THR A 201 14.37 -13.18 -5.80
CA THR A 201 14.13 -12.90 -4.36
C THR A 201 12.74 -13.31 -3.88
N ARG A 202 11.82 -13.66 -4.80
CA ARG A 202 10.45 -14.10 -4.46
C ARG A 202 10.38 -15.52 -3.92
N GLN A 203 11.38 -16.35 -4.22
CA GLN A 203 11.44 -17.73 -3.72
C GLN A 203 12.23 -17.77 -2.41
N PRO A 204 11.81 -18.56 -1.40
CA PRO A 204 12.53 -18.66 -0.13
C PRO A 204 13.93 -19.24 -0.32
N PHE A 205 14.09 -20.14 -1.29
CA PHE A 205 15.36 -20.72 -1.70
C PHE A 205 15.44 -20.85 -3.22
N ILE A 206 16.66 -20.81 -3.74
CA ILE A 206 17.00 -20.98 -5.15
C ILE A 206 18.16 -21.97 -5.29
N PRO A 207 18.33 -22.62 -6.44
CA PRO A 207 19.53 -23.41 -6.71
C PRO A 207 20.81 -22.59 -6.55
N VAL A 208 21.81 -23.15 -5.89
CA VAL A 208 23.09 -22.46 -5.57
C VAL A 208 23.81 -21.97 -6.81
N TYR A 209 23.71 -22.70 -7.93
CA TYR A 209 24.32 -22.31 -9.20
C TYR A 209 23.82 -20.93 -9.67
N LYS A 210 22.55 -20.57 -9.41
CA LYS A 210 22.00 -19.27 -9.78
C LYS A 210 22.64 -18.13 -8.98
N GLU A 211 22.84 -18.35 -7.68
CA GLU A 211 23.53 -17.39 -6.80
C GLU A 211 24.99 -17.22 -7.23
N ILE A 212 25.67 -18.31 -7.58
CA ILE A 212 27.04 -18.29 -8.13
C ILE A 212 27.10 -17.50 -9.44
N THR A 213 26.21 -17.77 -10.39
CA THR A 213 26.14 -17.03 -11.67
C THR A 213 25.91 -15.54 -11.42
N TYR A 214 25.02 -15.19 -10.48
CA TYR A 214 24.75 -13.80 -10.14
C TYR A 214 25.99 -13.09 -9.58
N ILE A 215 26.72 -13.72 -8.65
CA ILE A 215 27.97 -13.17 -8.10
C ILE A 215 29.02 -12.98 -9.19
N LYS A 216 29.20 -13.97 -10.08
CA LYS A 216 30.15 -13.86 -11.21
C LYS A 216 29.81 -12.68 -12.11
N ASN A 217 28.53 -12.53 -12.47
CA ASN A 217 28.06 -11.42 -13.28
C ASN A 217 28.27 -10.07 -12.58
N TYR A 218 27.99 -9.99 -11.28
CA TYR A 218 28.20 -8.79 -10.48
C TYR A 218 29.68 -8.41 -10.38
N ILE A 219 30.56 -9.36 -10.07
CA ILE A 219 32.02 -9.17 -10.04
C ILE A 219 32.51 -8.63 -11.38
N HIS A 220 32.10 -9.29 -12.47
CA HIS A 220 32.51 -8.87 -13.80
C HIS A 220 32.04 -7.45 -14.13
N PHE A 221 30.81 -7.10 -13.74
CA PHE A 221 30.25 -5.76 -13.90
C PHE A 221 31.03 -4.70 -13.12
N GLU A 222 31.31 -4.94 -11.85
CA GLU A 222 32.10 -4.05 -10.98
C GLU A 222 33.54 -3.89 -11.47
N ARG A 223 34.14 -4.93 -12.03
CA ARG A 223 35.49 -4.88 -12.63
C ARG A 223 35.56 -3.92 -13.81
N ILE A 224 34.54 -3.90 -14.69
CA ILE A 224 34.49 -2.96 -15.81
C ILE A 224 34.39 -1.53 -15.30
N GLN A 225 33.58 -1.28 -14.27
CA GLN A 225 33.40 0.06 -13.71
C GLN A 225 34.65 0.61 -13.00
N THR A 226 35.56 -0.25 -12.54
CA THR A 226 36.70 0.15 -11.69
C THR A 226 38.01 0.37 -12.47
N ASP A 227 37.96 0.33 -13.81
CA ASP A 227 39.08 0.66 -14.72
C ASP A 227 40.45 0.04 -14.32
N ALA A 228 40.42 -1.22 -13.88
CA ALA A 228 41.58 -2.07 -13.56
C ALA A 228 42.48 -1.66 -12.37
N LYS A 229 42.05 -0.74 -11.49
CA LYS A 229 42.85 -0.33 -10.32
C LYS A 229 42.87 -1.36 -9.17
N ILE A 230 41.96 -2.33 -9.17
CA ILE A 230 41.84 -3.37 -8.14
C ILE A 230 42.34 -4.70 -8.71
N CYS A 231 43.33 -5.32 -8.04
CA CYS A 231 43.74 -6.69 -8.33
C CYS A 231 42.64 -7.66 -7.90
N PHE A 232 42.14 -8.49 -8.82
CA PHE A 232 41.01 -9.39 -8.55
C PHE A 232 41.39 -10.85 -8.79
N GLU A 233 41.22 -11.68 -7.77
CA GLU A 233 41.43 -13.14 -7.84
C GLU A 233 40.12 -13.90 -7.59
N GLU A 234 39.72 -14.75 -8.53
CA GLU A 234 38.50 -15.55 -8.47
C GLU A 234 38.83 -17.05 -8.41
N GLN A 235 38.34 -17.75 -7.39
CA GLN A 235 38.42 -19.21 -7.25
C GLN A 235 37.04 -19.76 -6.88
N ILE A 236 36.11 -19.75 -7.84
CA ILE A 236 34.72 -20.17 -7.64
C ILE A 236 34.48 -21.49 -8.37
N GLU A 237 34.23 -22.55 -7.59
CA GLU A 237 33.86 -23.86 -8.10
C GLU A 237 32.55 -23.80 -8.90
N GLU A 238 32.50 -24.50 -10.04
CA GLU A 238 31.25 -24.68 -10.77
C GLU A 238 30.41 -25.76 -10.10
N VAL A 239 29.20 -25.38 -9.72
CA VAL A 239 28.23 -26.29 -9.11
C VAL A 239 27.04 -26.37 -10.05
N ALA A 240 26.77 -27.56 -10.60
CA ALA A 240 25.65 -27.77 -11.52
C ALA A 240 24.43 -28.45 -10.85
N ASP A 241 24.57 -28.92 -9.62
CA ASP A 241 23.50 -29.62 -8.90
C ASP A 241 22.35 -28.66 -8.57
N SER A 242 21.18 -28.90 -9.16
CA SER A 242 19.96 -28.12 -8.98
C SER A 242 19.25 -28.41 -7.65
N ASN A 243 19.61 -29.50 -6.95
CA ASN A 243 19.03 -29.88 -5.67
C ASN A 243 19.70 -29.18 -4.47
N LEU A 244 20.82 -28.50 -4.69
CA LEU A 244 21.48 -27.72 -3.65
C LEU A 244 20.89 -26.31 -3.62
N LEU A 245 20.16 -26.00 -2.56
CA LEU A 245 19.37 -24.79 -2.43
C LEU A 245 19.99 -23.82 -1.39
N ILE A 246 19.97 -22.53 -1.72
CA ILE A 246 20.43 -21.42 -0.89
C ILE A 246 19.40 -20.28 -0.92
N ALA A 247 19.33 -19.52 0.18
CA ALA A 247 18.58 -18.27 0.25
C ALA A 247 19.16 -17.27 -0.77
N PRO A 248 18.31 -16.63 -1.61
CA PRO A 248 18.78 -15.73 -2.66
C PRO A 248 19.43 -14.46 -2.09
N MET A 249 20.34 -13.83 -2.83
CA MET A 249 20.96 -12.54 -2.46
C MET A 249 21.70 -12.59 -1.12
N LEU A 250 22.25 -13.73 -0.74
CA LEU A 250 22.94 -13.89 0.53
C LEU A 250 24.43 -13.60 0.39
N LEU A 251 25.04 -14.10 -0.68
CA LEU A 251 26.48 -14.02 -0.87
C LEU A 251 26.92 -12.66 -1.43
N ILE A 252 26.03 -11.99 -2.19
CA ILE A 252 26.28 -10.69 -2.82
C ILE A 252 26.71 -9.62 -1.81
N VAL A 253 26.10 -9.57 -0.62
CA VAL A 253 26.36 -8.54 0.39
C VAL A 253 27.84 -8.51 0.80
N PHE A 254 28.49 -9.67 0.84
CA PHE A 254 29.91 -9.76 1.17
C PHE A 254 30.81 -9.26 0.02
N VAL A 255 30.42 -9.53 -1.22
CA VAL A 255 31.13 -9.07 -2.42
C VAL A 255 30.98 -7.56 -2.59
N GLU A 256 29.76 -7.03 -2.41
CA GLU A 256 29.47 -5.59 -2.38
C GLU A 256 30.31 -4.88 -1.33
N ASN A 257 30.38 -5.43 -0.12
CA ASN A 257 31.21 -4.88 0.95
C ASN A 257 32.69 -4.86 0.57
N ALA A 258 33.21 -5.91 -0.06
CA ALA A 258 34.59 -5.95 -0.53
C ALA A 258 34.90 -4.84 -1.55
N PHE A 259 34.07 -4.68 -2.59
CA PHE A 259 34.23 -3.60 -3.57
C PHE A 259 34.11 -2.22 -2.92
N LYS A 260 33.13 -2.03 -2.04
CA LYS A 260 32.93 -0.77 -1.31
C LYS A 260 34.18 -0.38 -0.53
N HIS A 261 34.78 -1.29 0.23
CA HIS A 261 35.94 -0.98 1.06
C HIS A 261 37.23 -0.84 0.25
N SER A 262 37.45 -1.66 -0.78
CA SER A 262 38.65 -1.58 -1.61
C SER A 262 38.71 -0.32 -2.46
N ARG A 263 37.57 0.26 -2.88
CA ARG A 263 37.53 1.55 -3.58
C ARG A 263 38.01 2.74 -2.73
N HIS A 264 37.91 2.64 -1.40
CA HIS A 264 38.32 3.69 -0.47
C HIS A 264 39.70 3.43 0.15
N ALA A 265 40.34 2.31 -0.18
CA ALA A 265 41.68 2.00 0.32
C ALA A 265 42.70 2.97 -0.28
N GLN A 266 43.49 3.61 0.58
CA GLN A 266 44.60 4.49 0.17
C GLN A 266 45.87 3.71 -0.19
N SER A 267 45.88 2.38 0.02
CA SER A 267 47.00 1.52 -0.34
C SER A 267 47.16 1.45 -1.86
N GLY A 268 48.41 1.50 -2.35
CA GLY A 268 48.75 1.61 -3.78
C GLY A 268 48.38 0.39 -4.63
N SER A 269 47.84 -0.68 -4.04
CA SER A 269 47.40 -1.90 -4.74
C SER A 269 46.19 -2.55 -4.06
N PRO A 270 44.98 -1.97 -4.19
CA PRO A 270 43.80 -2.59 -3.62
C PRO A 270 43.54 -3.96 -4.28
N ALA A 271 43.23 -4.97 -3.48
CA ALA A 271 42.99 -6.33 -3.94
C ALA A 271 41.68 -6.89 -3.38
N ILE A 272 41.01 -7.73 -4.17
CA ILE A 272 39.85 -8.52 -3.75
C ILE A 272 40.07 -9.96 -4.21
N ARG A 273 39.93 -10.90 -3.28
CA ARG A 273 40.01 -12.34 -3.53
C ARG A 273 38.71 -13.00 -3.09
N VAL A 274 38.07 -13.72 -4.00
CA VAL A 274 36.81 -14.44 -3.75
C VAL A 274 37.05 -15.93 -3.99
N LYS A 275 36.74 -16.75 -2.97
CA LYS A 275 36.78 -18.20 -3.06
C LYS A 275 35.42 -18.79 -2.71
N LEU A 276 34.97 -19.75 -3.50
CA LEU A 276 33.74 -20.49 -3.24
C LEU A 276 33.96 -21.94 -3.61
N ASN A 277 33.63 -22.85 -2.69
CA ASN A 277 33.57 -24.28 -2.97
C ASN A 277 32.38 -24.93 -2.25
N VAL A 278 31.98 -26.09 -2.74
CA VAL A 278 30.90 -26.89 -2.19
C VAL A 278 31.41 -28.29 -1.88
N ARG A 279 31.25 -28.73 -0.63
CA ARG A 279 31.63 -30.07 -0.18
C ARG A 279 30.59 -30.60 0.80
N ASP A 280 30.13 -31.85 0.61
CA ASP A 280 29.18 -32.51 1.52
C ASP A 280 27.91 -31.67 1.83
N SER A 281 27.37 -30.99 0.81
CA SER A 281 26.25 -30.03 0.93
C SER A 281 26.55 -28.80 1.80
N TRP A 282 27.80 -28.56 2.16
CA TRP A 282 28.26 -27.30 2.75
C TRP A 282 28.85 -26.39 1.68
N LEU A 283 28.38 -25.15 1.67
CA LEU A 283 28.98 -24.08 0.90
C LEU A 283 30.01 -23.37 1.77
N HIS A 284 31.26 -23.32 1.31
CA HIS A 284 32.31 -22.51 1.92
C HIS A 284 32.60 -21.32 1.02
N PHE A 285 32.40 -20.13 1.58
CA PHE A 285 32.59 -18.87 0.89
C PHE A 285 33.58 -18.00 1.66
N GLU A 286 34.60 -17.52 0.97
CA GLU A 286 35.63 -16.65 1.53
C GLU A 286 35.77 -15.41 0.65
N VAL A 287 35.76 -14.24 1.28
CA VAL A 287 36.03 -12.96 0.62
C VAL A 287 37.12 -12.24 1.42
N CYS A 288 38.21 -11.90 0.75
CA CYS A 288 39.31 -11.14 1.32
C CYS A 288 39.50 -9.86 0.51
N ASN A 289 39.62 -8.71 1.17
CA ASN A 289 39.76 -7.44 0.49
C ASN A 289 40.69 -6.47 1.24
N THR A 290 41.36 -5.61 0.48
CA THR A 290 42.08 -4.47 1.06
C THR A 290 41.09 -3.44 1.58
N CYS A 291 41.34 -2.88 2.76
CA CYS A 291 40.53 -1.88 3.41
C CYS A 291 41.42 -0.83 4.13
N PRO A 292 40.94 0.40 4.36
CA PRO A 292 41.74 1.42 5.05
C PRO A 292 42.11 1.02 6.49
N ALA A 293 43.33 1.35 6.94
CA ALA A 293 43.78 1.15 8.33
C ALA A 293 42.82 1.77 9.35
N ALA A 294 42.32 2.98 9.09
CA ALA A 294 41.29 3.66 9.86
C ALA A 294 40.03 3.87 9.00
N ILE A 295 38.86 3.44 9.48
CA ILE A 295 37.58 3.84 8.90
C ILE A 295 37.42 5.32 9.25
N PRO A 296 37.34 6.26 8.28
CA PRO A 296 37.05 7.64 8.60
C PRO A 296 35.70 7.66 9.32
N ARG A 297 35.68 8.10 10.57
CA ARG A 297 34.45 8.42 11.28
C ARG A 297 33.94 9.73 10.67
N SER A 298 33.46 9.68 9.42
CA SER A 298 32.91 10.84 8.74
C SER A 298 31.66 11.25 9.53
N LYS A 299 31.71 12.47 10.06
CA LYS A 299 30.65 13.10 10.87
C LYS A 299 29.38 13.42 10.08
N GLU A 300 29.29 13.01 8.82
CA GLU A 300 28.16 13.24 7.92
C GLU A 300 28.05 12.02 6.99
N LEU A 301 27.20 11.06 7.36
CA LEU A 301 26.50 10.07 6.51
C LEU A 301 25.83 9.06 7.47
N PRO A 302 24.49 8.90 7.43
CA PRO A 302 23.77 8.09 8.42
C PRO A 302 24.12 6.61 8.28
N ASP A 303 24.62 5.99 9.36
CA ASP A 303 24.51 4.57 9.81
C ASP A 303 24.57 3.40 8.81
N SER A 304 24.89 3.61 7.53
CA SER A 304 24.68 2.64 6.45
C SER A 304 25.86 1.69 6.20
N SER A 305 27.01 1.86 6.87
CA SER A 305 28.19 1.03 6.61
C SER A 305 28.17 -0.34 7.31
N GLY A 306 27.26 -0.58 8.25
CA GLY A 306 27.11 -1.87 8.96
C GLY A 306 25.72 -2.52 8.86
N MET A 307 24.68 -1.79 8.44
CA MET A 307 23.31 -2.32 8.39
C MET A 307 23.19 -3.54 7.47
N GLY A 308 23.73 -3.48 6.25
CA GLY A 308 23.59 -4.58 5.28
C GLY A 308 24.17 -5.90 5.77
N LEU A 309 25.35 -5.87 6.42
CA LEU A 309 25.97 -7.07 6.99
C LEU A 309 25.19 -7.57 8.21
N ASN A 310 24.78 -6.69 9.11
CA ASN A 310 23.99 -7.06 10.30
C ASN A 310 22.64 -7.68 9.91
N HIS A 311 21.94 -7.13 8.92
CA HIS A 311 20.71 -7.71 8.38
C HIS A 311 20.96 -9.08 7.75
N THR A 312 22.09 -9.25 7.04
CA THR A 312 22.46 -10.55 6.44
C THR A 312 22.74 -11.60 7.50
N LEU A 313 23.48 -11.26 8.56
CA LEU A 313 23.74 -12.17 9.68
C LEU A 313 22.46 -12.56 10.42
N ARG A 314 21.58 -11.59 10.68
CA ARG A 314 20.27 -11.88 11.28
C ARG A 314 19.41 -12.77 10.38
N ARG A 315 19.46 -12.56 9.07
CA ARG A 315 18.77 -13.41 8.09
C ARG A 315 19.33 -14.83 8.06
N LEU A 316 20.65 -14.99 8.18
CA LEU A 316 21.30 -16.30 8.33
C LEU A 316 20.80 -17.04 9.57
N GLU A 317 20.75 -16.38 10.72
CA GLU A 317 20.20 -16.94 11.97
C GLU A 317 18.74 -17.41 11.80
N LEU A 318 17.89 -16.58 11.19
CA LEU A 318 16.47 -16.90 11.02
C LEU A 318 16.22 -18.06 10.06
N ILE A 319 16.99 -18.16 8.97
CA ILE A 319 16.76 -19.16 7.91
C ILE A 319 17.47 -20.49 8.20
N TYR A 320 18.70 -20.43 8.74
CA TYR A 320 19.55 -21.61 8.91
C TYR A 320 19.74 -22.03 10.37
N GLY A 321 19.35 -21.20 11.34
CA GLY A 321 19.53 -21.50 12.76
C GLY A 321 21.01 -21.72 13.06
N ASN A 322 21.35 -22.89 13.59
CA ASN A 322 22.73 -23.26 13.92
C ASN A 322 23.50 -23.90 12.74
N ASN A 323 22.92 -23.96 11.54
CA ASN A 323 23.51 -24.62 10.37
C ASN A 323 24.40 -23.70 9.52
N PHE A 324 25.05 -22.72 10.16
CA PHE A 324 26.05 -21.87 9.52
C PHE A 324 27.14 -21.47 10.52
N ARG A 325 28.30 -21.08 10.00
CA ARG A 325 29.40 -20.47 10.75
C ARG A 325 29.89 -19.28 9.97
N TYR A 326 29.99 -18.15 10.65
CA TYR A 326 30.50 -16.91 10.10
C TYR A 326 31.70 -16.46 10.95
N HIS A 327 32.77 -16.06 10.28
CA HIS A 327 33.94 -15.46 10.93
C HIS A 327 34.46 -14.33 10.07
N ALA A 328 34.80 -13.20 10.69
CA ALA A 328 35.46 -12.11 10.02
C ALA A 328 36.60 -11.58 10.88
N GLU A 329 37.72 -11.28 10.24
CA GLU A 329 38.93 -10.77 10.85
C GLU A 329 39.46 -9.59 10.03
N LYS A 330 40.01 -8.59 10.72
CA LYS A 330 40.78 -7.51 10.10
C LYS A 330 42.22 -7.61 10.60
N GLN A 331 43.17 -7.71 9.67
CA GLN A 331 44.59 -7.75 9.99
C GLN A 331 45.32 -6.70 9.13
N GLY A 332 45.77 -5.62 9.76
CA GLY A 332 46.35 -4.48 9.04
C GLY A 332 45.36 -3.86 8.05
N ASP A 333 45.75 -3.86 6.77
CA ASP A 333 44.93 -3.35 5.67
C ASP A 333 44.08 -4.45 4.99
N GLU A 334 44.09 -5.69 5.49
CA GLU A 334 43.25 -6.77 4.96
C GLU A 334 42.04 -7.02 5.87
N TYR A 335 40.88 -7.19 5.24
CA TYR A 335 39.67 -7.72 5.86
C TYR A 335 39.33 -9.06 5.21
N LYS A 336 39.18 -10.10 6.02
CA LYS A 336 38.83 -11.45 5.56
C LYS A 336 37.55 -11.92 6.23
N MET A 337 36.64 -12.42 5.41
CA MET A 337 35.37 -12.99 5.82
C MET A 337 35.27 -14.44 5.34
N LYS A 338 34.81 -15.32 6.21
CA LYS A 338 34.54 -16.74 5.93
C LYS A 338 33.11 -17.08 6.35
N LEU A 339 32.35 -17.67 5.45
CA LEU A 339 31.03 -18.23 5.68
C LEU A 339 31.06 -19.72 5.31
N ALA A 340 30.69 -20.58 6.25
CA ALA A 340 30.36 -21.97 5.99
C ALA A 340 28.87 -22.17 6.25
N LEU A 341 28.13 -22.67 5.26
CA LEU A 341 26.68 -22.75 5.30
C LEU A 341 26.22 -24.14 4.85
N LYS A 342 25.40 -24.82 5.64
CA LYS A 342 24.76 -26.06 5.19
C LYS A 342 23.60 -25.71 4.26
N MET A 343 23.71 -26.10 3.00
CA MET A 343 22.68 -25.86 2.00
C MET A 343 21.44 -26.72 2.28
N LYS A 344 20.29 -26.25 1.80
CA LYS A 344 19.04 -27.01 1.86
C LYS A 344 19.00 -27.98 0.69
N THR A 345 18.35 -29.11 0.91
CA THR A 345 17.94 -30.05 -0.14
C THR A 345 16.41 -30.03 -0.23
N PRO A 346 15.84 -30.29 -1.42
CA PRO A 346 14.41 -30.18 -1.69
C PRO A 346 13.54 -31.10 -0.80
#